data_AF-A0ABD5YCA2-F1
#
_entry.id   AF-A0ABD5YCA2-F1
#
_cell.length_a   1.000
_cell.length_b   1.000
_cell.length_c   1.000
_cell.angle_alpha   90.00
_cell.angle_beta   90.00
_cell.angle_gamma   90.00
#
_symmetry.space_group_name_H-M   'P 1'
#
loop_
_entity.id
_entity.type
_entity.pdbx_description
1 polymer ?
#
loop_
_entity_poly.entity_id
_entity_poly.type
_entity_poly.pdbx_seq_one_letter_code
_entity_poly.pdbx_strand_id
1 'polypeptide(L)'
;MLDAALAPTGGDSGVMLALTVTNGGDDPVTLRFRTGQRADFAAFEPAAGDGADDPRRSTVGPVWRHAEGRLFTGALGTETLAPGESATYEATWPDPPAGEYLVVGTLTAEEGDAEATATVAID
;
A
#
# COMPACT_ATOMS: atom_id res chain seq x y z
N MET A 1 5.77 -11.39 -13.39
CA MET A 1 4.44 -10.98 -12.86
C MET A 1 4.66 -10.60 -11.41
N LEU A 2 4.09 -9.51 -10.93
CA LEU A 2 4.17 -9.13 -9.52
C LEU A 2 2.81 -9.34 -8.87
N ASP A 3 2.80 -10.09 -7.78
CA ASP A 3 1.64 -10.27 -6.92
C ASP A 3 1.79 -9.40 -5.68
N ALA A 4 0.68 -8.90 -5.14
CA ALA A 4 0.68 -8.07 -3.94
C ALA A 4 -0.32 -8.58 -2.91
N ALA A 5 0.06 -8.50 -1.63
CA ALA A 5 -0.81 -8.78 -0.49
C ALA A 5 -0.65 -7.68 0.55
N LEU A 6 -1.77 -7.19 1.10
CA LEU A 6 -1.78 -6.15 2.12
C LEU A 6 -2.32 -6.71 3.44
N ALA A 7 -1.58 -6.48 4.52
CA ALA A 7 -1.98 -6.87 5.86
C ALA A 7 -2.01 -5.64 6.79
N PRO A 8 -3.20 -5.07 7.06
CA PRO A 8 -3.38 -4.06 8.10
C PRO A 8 -3.53 -4.73 9.47
N THR A 9 -2.88 -4.19 10.48
CA THR A 9 -2.97 -4.65 11.88
C THR A 9 -3.25 -3.45 12.77
N GLY A 10 -4.41 -3.43 13.43
CA GLY A 10 -4.75 -2.41 14.43
C GLY A 10 -3.99 -2.62 15.75
N GLY A 11 -3.70 -1.54 16.45
CA GLY A 11 -3.12 -1.56 17.79
C GLY A 11 -3.22 -0.20 18.49
N ASP A 12 -2.77 -0.13 19.74
CA ASP A 12 -2.92 1.06 20.62
C ASP A 12 -2.26 2.34 20.07
N SER A 13 -1.33 2.22 19.12
CA SER A 13 -0.59 3.35 18.52
C SER A 13 -1.00 3.65 17.06
N GLY A 14 -2.07 3.02 16.57
CA GLY A 14 -2.58 3.16 15.21
C GLY A 14 -2.58 1.86 14.41
N VAL A 15 -2.70 1.97 13.08
CA VAL A 15 -2.69 0.82 12.16
C VAL A 15 -1.32 0.63 11.55
N MET A 16 -0.73 -0.55 11.73
CA MET A 16 0.44 -0.97 10.98
C MET A 16 0.00 -1.60 9.66
N LEU A 17 0.60 -1.15 8.56
CA LEU A 17 0.29 -1.60 7.21
C LEU A 17 1.52 -2.30 6.63
N ALA A 18 1.36 -3.53 6.14
CA ALA A 18 2.42 -4.28 5.49
C ALA A 18 1.99 -4.70 4.08
N LEU A 19 2.61 -4.12 3.05
CA LEU A 19 2.45 -4.51 1.65
C LEU A 19 3.57 -5.49 1.29
N THR A 20 3.23 -6.74 1.01
CA THR A 20 4.18 -7.74 0.51
C THR A 20 4.01 -7.87 -0.99
N VAL A 21 5.10 -7.66 -1.73
CA VAL A 21 5.16 -7.84 -3.18
C VAL A 21 6.02 -9.05 -3.49
N THR A 22 5.49 -9.96 -4.30
CA THR A 22 6.15 -11.22 -4.69
C THR A 22 6.35 -11.26 -6.18
N ASN A 23 7.53 -11.67 -6.63
CA ASN A 23 7.74 -12.03 -8.03
C ASN A 23 7.19 -13.43 -8.30
N GLY A 24 5.95 -13.52 -8.78
CA GLY A 24 5.30 -14.78 -9.18
C GLY A 24 5.71 -15.29 -10.56
N GLY A 25 6.63 -14.61 -11.25
CA GLY A 25 7.16 -15.05 -12.55
C GLY A 25 8.39 -15.96 -12.45
N ASP A 26 8.81 -16.48 -13.61
CA ASP A 26 9.98 -17.36 -13.74
C ASP A 26 11.31 -16.62 -13.98
N ASP A 27 11.26 -15.31 -14.24
CA ASP A 27 12.43 -14.45 -14.46
C ASP A 27 12.60 -13.43 -13.32
N PRO A 28 13.83 -13.03 -12.97
CA PRO A 28 14.06 -11.94 -12.02
C PRO A 28 13.42 -10.62 -12.47
N VAL A 29 12.85 -9.87 -11.52
CA VAL A 29 12.29 -8.54 -11.75
C VAL A 29 13.11 -7.51 -10.99
N THR A 30 13.60 -6.48 -11.68
CA THR A 30 14.27 -5.33 -11.06
C THR A 30 13.27 -4.20 -10.88
N LEU A 31 12.94 -3.87 -9.63
CA LEU A 31 12.13 -2.73 -9.24
C LEU A 31 12.97 -1.46 -9.21
N ARG A 32 12.51 -0.40 -9.86
CA ARG A 32 13.15 0.91 -9.94
C ARG A 32 12.28 1.97 -9.29
N PHE A 33 12.84 2.68 -8.34
CA PHE A 33 12.16 3.72 -7.58
C PHE A 33 12.74 5.08 -7.94
N ARG A 34 11.86 6.04 -8.25
CA ARG A 34 12.24 7.42 -8.58
C ARG A 34 12.58 8.27 -7.36
N THR A 35 12.20 7.81 -6.18
CA THR A 35 12.45 8.47 -4.89
C THR A 35 12.75 7.41 -3.82
N GLY A 36 13.04 7.86 -2.61
CA GLY A 36 13.15 6.99 -1.44
C GLY A 36 11.83 6.32 -1.05
N GLN A 37 10.69 6.73 -1.62
CA GLN A 37 9.41 6.08 -1.38
C GLN A 37 9.37 4.74 -2.13
N ARG A 38 9.16 3.65 -1.39
CA ARG A 38 9.04 2.29 -1.96
C ARG A 38 7.61 1.81 -2.13
N ALA A 39 6.74 2.22 -1.22
CA ALA A 39 5.31 1.99 -1.31
C ALA A 39 4.55 3.23 -0.84
N ASP A 40 3.31 3.37 -1.33
CA ASP A 40 2.34 4.30 -0.82
C ASP A 40 1.15 3.54 -0.23
N PHE A 41 0.48 4.17 0.72
CA PHE A 41 -0.70 3.61 1.37
C PHE A 41 -1.75 4.70 1.47
N ALA A 42 -3.01 4.32 1.25
CA ALA A 42 -4.13 5.22 1.39
C ALA A 42 -5.29 4.49 2.06
N ALA A 43 -5.94 5.14 3.03
CA ALA A 43 -7.13 4.63 3.69
C ALA A 43 -8.35 5.42 3.20
N PHE A 44 -9.44 4.72 2.93
CA PHE A 44 -10.70 5.27 2.46
C PHE A 44 -11.83 4.82 3.38
N GLU A 45 -12.80 5.70 3.60
CA GLU A 45 -14.09 5.26 4.11
C GLU A 45 -14.72 4.28 3.10
N PRO A 46 -15.44 3.25 3.58
CA PRO A 46 -16.13 2.31 2.71
C PRO A 46 -17.12 3.06 1.83
N ALA A 47 -17.10 2.77 0.53
CA ALA A 47 -18.07 3.33 -0.38
C ALA A 47 -19.48 2.81 -0.04
N ALA A 48 -20.45 3.71 0.12
CA ALA A 48 -21.85 3.33 0.28
C ALA A 48 -22.48 3.01 -1.09
N GLY A 49 -23.10 1.83 -1.23
CA GLY A 49 -23.83 1.42 -2.44
C GLY A 49 -23.03 0.60 -3.46
N ASP A 50 -23.47 0.57 -4.72
CA ASP A 50 -22.86 -0.17 -5.84
C ASP A 50 -21.49 0.43 -6.25
N GLY A 51 -20.49 0.21 -5.41
CA GLY A 51 -19.12 0.71 -5.57
C GLY A 51 -18.17 0.27 -4.45
N ALA A 52 -18.64 -0.57 -3.53
CA ALA A 52 -17.86 -1.09 -2.39
C ALA A 52 -16.56 -1.81 -2.81
N ASP A 53 -16.52 -2.37 -4.03
CA ASP A 53 -15.34 -3.08 -4.55
C ASP A 53 -14.21 -2.16 -5.04
N ASP A 54 -14.48 -0.86 -5.27
CA ASP A 54 -13.49 0.11 -5.73
C ASP A 54 -13.61 1.44 -4.94
N PRO A 55 -12.93 1.58 -3.79
CA PRO A 55 -13.04 2.74 -2.89
C PRO A 55 -12.50 4.02 -3.52
N ARG A 56 -11.67 3.93 -4.56
CA ARG A 56 -11.16 5.11 -5.29
C ARG A 56 -12.26 5.81 -6.07
N ARG A 57 -13.43 5.17 -6.23
CA ARG A 57 -14.63 5.79 -6.79
C ARG A 57 -15.36 6.69 -5.80
N SER A 58 -15.00 6.67 -4.51
CA SER A 58 -15.49 7.65 -3.55
C SER A 58 -15.03 9.05 -3.95
N THR A 59 -15.97 10.00 -4.04
CA THR A 59 -15.70 11.39 -4.45
C THR A 59 -14.94 12.20 -3.41
N VAL A 60 -14.77 11.68 -2.20
CA VAL A 60 -14.20 12.38 -1.04
C VAL A 60 -12.68 12.20 -0.95
N GLY A 61 -12.10 11.26 -1.71
CA GLY A 61 -10.67 10.93 -1.63
C GLY A 61 -10.33 10.13 -0.37
N PRO A 62 -9.04 9.80 -0.15
CA PRO A 62 -8.62 9.07 1.05
C PRO A 62 -8.73 9.94 2.30
N VAL A 63 -9.14 9.34 3.43
CA VAL A 63 -9.11 9.98 4.75
C VAL A 63 -7.70 10.08 5.33
N TRP A 64 -6.78 9.26 4.80
CA TRP A 64 -5.37 9.30 5.15
C TRP A 64 -4.52 8.77 3.99
N ARG A 65 -3.33 9.36 3.80
CA ARG A 65 -2.34 8.89 2.83
C ARG A 65 -0.93 8.95 3.41
N HIS A 66 -0.16 7.88 3.27
CA HIS A 66 1.19 7.77 3.80
C HIS A 66 2.13 8.84 3.25
N ALA A 67 2.06 9.11 1.94
CA ALA A 67 2.89 10.13 1.31
C ALA A 67 2.57 11.57 1.74
N GLU A 68 1.38 11.84 2.28
CA GLU A 68 0.96 13.20 2.59
C GLU A 68 1.81 13.81 3.71
N GLY A 69 2.37 14.99 3.45
CA GLY A 69 3.25 15.69 4.39
C GLY A 69 4.63 15.06 4.58
N ARG A 70 4.97 13.98 3.87
CA ARG A 70 6.30 13.34 3.94
C ARG A 70 7.21 13.81 2.80
N LEU A 71 8.47 14.07 3.15
CA LEU A 71 9.53 14.32 2.18
C LEU A 71 10.29 13.02 1.94
N PHE A 72 10.31 12.57 0.70
CA PHE A 72 11.16 11.46 0.27
C PHE A 72 12.40 12.01 -0.42
N THR A 73 13.56 11.45 -0.11
CA THR A 73 14.81 11.81 -0.81
C THR A 73 14.67 11.49 -2.29
N GLY A 74 15.13 12.36 -3.19
CA GLY A 74 15.17 12.11 -4.63
C GLY A 74 16.24 11.09 -5.07
N ALA A 75 16.73 10.25 -4.15
CA ALA A 75 17.67 9.19 -4.47
C ALA A 75 16.94 8.06 -5.21
N LEU A 76 17.44 7.72 -6.39
CA LEU A 76 16.97 6.56 -7.14
C LEU A 76 17.36 5.29 -6.37
N GLY A 77 16.43 4.33 -6.31
CA GLY A 77 16.65 3.03 -5.68
C GLY A 77 16.37 1.90 -6.66
N THR A 78 17.14 0.83 -6.57
CA THR A 78 16.84 -0.42 -7.30
C THR A 78 16.86 -1.59 -6.35
N GLU A 79 15.96 -2.54 -6.58
CA GLU A 79 15.87 -3.80 -5.84
C GLU A 79 15.51 -4.90 -6.83
N THR A 80 16.11 -6.08 -6.71
CA THR A 80 15.81 -7.20 -7.61
C THR A 80 15.19 -8.33 -6.82
N LEU A 81 14.01 -8.77 -7.27
CA LEU A 81 13.32 -9.95 -6.76
C LEU A 81 13.56 -11.12 -7.72
N ALA A 82 14.21 -12.18 -7.24
CA ALA A 82 14.29 -13.46 -7.93
C ALA A 82 12.89 -14.11 -8.07
N PRO A 83 12.74 -15.14 -8.93
CA PRO A 83 11.51 -15.92 -9.00
C PRO A 83 11.10 -16.48 -7.62
N GLY A 84 9.87 -16.18 -7.20
CA GLY A 84 9.31 -16.53 -5.90
C GLY A 84 9.80 -15.69 -4.71
N GLU A 85 10.68 -14.72 -4.92
CA GLU A 85 11.14 -13.81 -3.86
C GLU A 85 10.11 -12.73 -3.57
N SER A 86 10.06 -12.32 -2.30
CA SER A 86 9.15 -11.29 -1.80
C SER A 86 9.89 -10.19 -1.05
N ALA A 87 9.38 -8.97 -1.15
CA ALA A 87 9.76 -7.84 -0.32
C ALA A 87 8.54 -7.26 0.38
N THR A 88 8.71 -6.84 1.63
CA THR A 88 7.64 -6.24 2.43
C THR A 88 7.97 -4.78 2.72
N TYR A 89 7.00 -3.91 2.47
CA TYR A 89 7.07 -2.47 2.71
C TYR A 89 6.04 -2.09 3.76
N GLU A 90 6.45 -1.28 4.73
CA GLU A 90 5.64 -0.99 5.91
C GLU A 90 5.35 0.50 6.06
N ALA A 91 4.19 0.81 6.63
CA ALA A 91 3.82 2.15 7.07
C ALA A 91 2.93 2.09 8.32
N THR A 92 2.85 3.22 9.02
CA THR A 92 1.94 3.38 10.16
C THR A 92 0.96 4.50 9.86
N TRP A 93 -0.33 4.21 10.00
CA TRP A 93 -1.41 5.20 10.09
C TRP A 93 -1.67 5.50 11.57
N PRO A 94 -1.16 6.64 12.10
CA PRO A 94 -1.30 6.98 13.51
C PRO A 94 -2.72 7.48 13.82
N ASP A 95 -3.20 7.14 15.01
CA ASP A 95 -4.44 7.65 15.61
C ASP A 95 -5.65 7.71 14.64
N PRO A 96 -5.97 6.60 13.93
CA PRO A 96 -7.16 6.54 13.08
C PRO A 96 -8.43 6.76 13.92
N PRO A 97 -9.44 7.47 13.40
CA PRO A 97 -10.75 7.48 14.03
C PRO A 97 -11.34 6.06 14.08
N ALA A 98 -12.20 5.79 15.06
CA ALA A 98 -12.93 4.53 15.12
C ALA A 98 -13.84 4.38 13.90
N GLY A 99 -13.87 3.19 13.31
CA GLY A 99 -14.60 2.91 12.08
C GLY A 99 -14.02 1.76 11.26
N GLU A 100 -14.70 1.42 10.18
CA GLU A 100 -14.21 0.49 9.16
C GLU A 100 -13.59 1.28 8.02
N TYR A 101 -12.44 0.82 7.52
CA TYR A 101 -11.71 1.46 6.44
C TYR A 101 -11.20 0.44 5.44
N LEU A 102 -11.21 0.82 4.17
CA LEU A 102 -10.53 0.09 3.12
C LEU A 102 -9.16 0.73 2.88
N VAL A 103 -8.11 -0.05 3.07
CA VAL A 103 -6.73 0.37 2.83
C VAL A 103 -6.27 -0.14 1.47
N VAL A 104 -5.60 0.71 0.73
CA VAL A 104 -4.92 0.40 -0.54
C VAL A 104 -3.43 0.58 -0.32
N GLY A 105 -2.65 -0.44 -0.66
CA GLY A 105 -1.18 -0.39 -0.68
C GLY A 105 -0.69 -0.54 -2.12
N THR A 106 0.14 0.40 -2.57
CA THR A 106 0.61 0.46 -3.96
C THR A 106 2.14 0.52 -3.97
N LEU A 107 2.78 -0.34 -4.77
CA LEU A 107 4.20 -0.26 -5.05
C LEU A 107 4.50 0.96 -5.93
N THR A 108 5.53 1.74 -5.60
CA THR A 108 5.89 2.95 -6.36
C THR A 108 6.98 2.71 -7.42
N ALA A 109 7.33 1.45 -7.66
CA ALA A 109 8.32 1.07 -8.67
C ALA A 109 7.80 1.40 -10.07
N GLU A 110 8.70 1.64 -11.02
CA GLU A 110 8.34 1.85 -12.42
C GLU A 110 7.82 0.57 -13.09
N GLU A 111 8.22 -0.59 -12.57
CA GLU A 111 7.84 -1.90 -13.07
C GLU A 111 6.52 -2.38 -12.49
N GLY A 112 5.44 -2.18 -13.25
CA GLY A 112 4.14 -2.79 -13.02
C GLY A 112 3.36 -2.22 -11.83
N ASP A 113 2.04 -2.23 -11.95
CA ASP A 113 1.12 -1.75 -10.92
C ASP A 113 0.86 -2.88 -9.90
N ALA A 114 1.82 -3.17 -9.03
CA ALA A 114 1.61 -4.10 -7.92
C ALA A 114 0.85 -3.38 -6.80
N GLU A 115 -0.38 -3.83 -6.55
CA GLU A 115 -1.30 -3.19 -5.62
C GLU A 115 -2.19 -4.21 -4.94
N ALA A 116 -2.50 -3.97 -3.66
CA ALA A 116 -3.41 -4.80 -2.89
C ALA A 116 -4.31 -3.93 -2.00
N THR A 117 -5.49 -4.47 -1.70
CA THR A 117 -6.47 -3.85 -0.82
C THR A 117 -6.80 -4.76 0.36
N ALA A 118 -7.12 -4.16 1.51
CA ALA A 118 -7.54 -4.87 2.70
C ALA A 118 -8.38 -3.97 3.61
N THR A 119 -9.37 -4.56 4.27
CA THR A 119 -10.20 -3.84 5.24
C THR A 119 -9.59 -3.91 6.63
N VAL A 120 -9.73 -2.83 7.40
CA VAL A 120 -9.39 -2.78 8.82
C VAL A 120 -10.53 -2.12 9.60
N ALA A 121 -10.86 -2.68 10.76
CA ALA A 121 -11.78 -2.10 11.72
C ALA A 121 -10.99 -1.55 12.91
N ILE A 122 -11.37 -0.35 13.37
CA ILE A 122 -10.76 0.38 14.47
C ILE A 122 -11.84 0.59 15.53
N ASP A 123 -11.55 0.16 16.77
CA ASP A 123 -12.43 0.27 17.94
C ASP A 123 -12.14 1.52 18.79
#